data_AF-A0A660M1Z1-F1
#
_entry.id   AF-A0A660M1Z1-F1
#
_cell.length_a   1.000
_cell.length_b   1.000
_cell.length_c   1.000
_cell.angle_alpha   90.00
_cell.angle_beta   90.00
_cell.angle_gamma   90.00
#
_symmetry.space_group_name_H-M   'P 1'
#
loop_
_entity.id
_entity.type
_entity.pdbx_description
1 polymer ?
#
loop_
_entity_poly.entity_id
_entity_poly.type
_entity_poly.pdbx_seq_one_letter_code
_entity_poly.pdbx_strand_id
1 'polypeptide(L)'
;MLLIGFWLVVYSVIVALSIIFLGNPSTLVGALTVKSLLGLLLDWRFLLGGILALGARFIFVIINNLASKNPDLASAHLTITAVATTASVVFVILVNHFLLGEQLRLSQIIGIAIVLFGLYIVFAK
;
A
#
# COMPACT_ATOMS: atom_id res chain seq x y z
N MET A 1 -17.81 10.41 2.64
CA MET A 1 -16.84 9.42 3.19
C MET A 1 -16.71 8.18 2.32
N LEU A 2 -17.80 7.66 1.75
CA LEU A 2 -17.77 6.52 0.80
C LEU A 2 -16.78 6.70 -0.36
N LEU A 3 -16.69 7.89 -0.95
CA LEU A 3 -15.72 8.19 -2.02
C LEU A 3 -14.25 8.07 -1.55
N ILE A 4 -13.94 8.47 -0.32
CA ILE A 4 -12.60 8.32 0.27
C ILE A 4 -12.29 6.83 0.48
N GLY A 5 -13.27 6.08 1.00
CA GLY A 5 -13.16 4.62 1.16
C GLY A 5 -12.90 3.91 -0.16
N PHE A 6 -13.60 4.30 -1.23
CA PHE A 6 -13.37 3.78 -2.59
C PHE A 6 -11.92 4.02 -3.03
N TRP A 7 -11.44 5.26 -2.95
CA TRP A 7 -10.06 5.58 -3.35
C TRP A 7 -9.01 4.90 -2.47
N LEU A 8 -9.30 4.66 -1.18
CA LEU A 8 -8.44 3.89 -0.29
C LEU A 8 -8.29 2.44 -0.74
N VAL A 9 -9.39 1.79 -1.16
CA VAL A 9 -9.33 0.43 -1.71
C VAL A 9 -8.51 0.42 -3.00
N VAL A 10 -8.77 1.35 -3.93
CA VAL A 10 -8.01 1.45 -5.18
C VAL A 10 -6.52 1.68 -4.90
N TYR A 11 -6.20 2.62 -4.00
CA TYR A 11 -4.84 2.87 -3.55
C TYR A 11 -4.17 1.60 -3.02
N SER A 12 -4.87 0.87 -2.15
CA SER A 12 -4.34 -0.33 -1.50
C SER A 12 -4.04 -1.44 -2.50
N VAL A 13 -4.92 -1.63 -3.49
CA VAL A 13 -4.71 -2.60 -4.57
C VAL A 13 -3.49 -2.21 -5.42
N ILE A 14 -3.36 -0.94 -5.80
CA ILE A 14 -2.20 -0.49 -6.60
C ILE A 14 -0.89 -0.65 -5.83
N VAL A 15 -0.88 -0.34 -4.52
CA VAL A 15 0.30 -0.56 -3.67
C VAL A 15 0.65 -2.05 -3.60
N ALA A 16 -0.33 -2.92 -3.39
CA ALA A 16 -0.08 -4.35 -3.34
C ALA A 16 0.46 -4.90 -4.68
N LEU A 17 -0.12 -4.47 -5.80
CA LEU A 17 0.39 -4.83 -7.14
C LEU A 17 1.83 -4.31 -7.34
N SER A 18 2.11 -3.06 -6.99
CA SER A 18 3.45 -2.48 -7.07
C SER A 18 4.48 -3.36 -6.35
N ILE A 19 4.16 -3.84 -5.15
CA ILE A 19 5.02 -4.71 -4.34
C ILE A 19 5.17 -6.10 -4.96
N ILE A 20 4.13 -6.70 -5.54
CA ILE A 20 4.26 -7.97 -6.27
C ILE A 20 5.29 -7.85 -7.39
N PHE A 21 5.27 -6.74 -8.13
CA PHE A 21 6.16 -6.54 -9.27
C PHE A 21 7.60 -6.19 -8.86
N LEU A 22 7.89 -5.88 -7.59
CA LEU A 22 9.26 -5.85 -7.08
C LEU A 22 9.90 -7.26 -7.01
N GLY A 23 9.08 -8.32 -7.09
CA GLY A 23 9.49 -9.69 -6.90
C GLY A 23 10.22 -10.32 -8.09
N ASN A 24 11.55 -10.20 -8.10
CA ASN A 24 12.39 -11.34 -8.50
C ASN A 24 13.28 -11.73 -7.31
N PRO A 25 12.96 -12.85 -6.61
CA PRO A 25 13.75 -13.32 -5.48
C PRO A 25 15.24 -13.51 -5.83
N SER A 26 15.56 -13.81 -7.10
CA SER A 26 16.94 -14.06 -7.51
C SER A 26 17.84 -12.82 -7.48
N THR A 27 17.28 -11.60 -7.62
CA THR A 27 18.02 -10.33 -7.49
C THR A 27 18.04 -9.78 -6.06
N LEU A 28 17.07 -10.15 -5.21
CA LEU A 28 16.92 -9.63 -3.84
C LEU A 28 17.53 -10.53 -2.76
N VAL A 29 17.65 -11.84 -3.01
CA VAL A 29 18.18 -12.82 -2.03
C VAL A 29 19.71 -12.96 -2.12
N GLY A 30 20.34 -12.44 -3.17
CA GLY A 30 21.80 -12.40 -3.34
C GLY A 30 22.47 -11.18 -2.69
N ALA A 31 23.82 -11.14 -2.72
CA ALA A 31 24.56 -9.96 -2.30
C ALA A 31 24.22 -8.76 -3.22
N LEU A 32 23.64 -7.70 -2.65
CA LEU A 32 23.34 -6.44 -3.35
C LEU A 32 24.64 -5.75 -3.78
N THR A 33 25.11 -6.07 -4.97
CA THR A 33 26.23 -5.37 -5.61
C THR A 33 25.72 -4.12 -6.33
N VAL A 34 26.58 -3.12 -6.53
CA VAL A 34 26.25 -1.92 -7.31
C VAL A 34 25.77 -2.28 -8.73
N LYS A 35 26.35 -3.34 -9.31
CA LYS A 35 25.96 -3.87 -10.63
C LYS A 35 24.54 -4.44 -10.63
N SER A 36 24.16 -5.23 -9.62
CA SER A 36 22.80 -5.77 -9.52
C SER A 36 21.76 -4.68 -9.20
N LEU A 37 22.15 -3.65 -8.42
CA LEU A 37 21.29 -2.49 -8.15
C LEU A 37 21.00 -1.67 -9.42
N LEU A 38 22.03 -1.40 -10.24
CA LEU A 38 21.83 -0.73 -11.52
C LEU A 38 21.05 -1.59 -12.52
N GLY A 39 21.22 -2.92 -12.47
CA GLY A 39 20.42 -3.85 -13.26
C GLY A 39 18.92 -3.79 -12.96
N LEU A 40 18.53 -3.54 -11.70
CA LEU A 40 17.13 -3.37 -11.31
C LEU A 40 16.48 -2.16 -12.01
N LEU A 41 17.23 -1.08 -12.28
CA LEU A 41 16.69 0.10 -12.98
C LEU A 41 16.26 -0.21 -14.42
N LEU A 42 16.76 -1.30 -15.00
CA LEU A 42 16.42 -1.76 -16.35
C LEU A 42 15.49 -2.97 -16.35
N ASP A 43 15.14 -3.50 -15.17
CA ASP A 43 14.21 -4.63 -15.05
C ASP A 43 12.77 -4.14 -15.27
N TRP A 44 12.06 -4.77 -16.21
CA TRP A 44 10.71 -4.35 -16.59
C TRP A 44 9.70 -4.50 -15.44
N ARG A 45 9.87 -5.50 -14.56
CA ARG A 45 8.99 -5.72 -13.40
C ARG A 45 9.23 -4.62 -12.38
N PHE A 46 10.50 -4.30 -12.12
CA PHE A 46 10.85 -3.18 -11.24
C PHE A 46 10.30 -1.84 -11.78
N LEU A 47 10.44 -1.57 -13.08
CA LEU A 47 9.90 -0.36 -13.71
C LEU A 47 8.37 -0.30 -13.64
N LEU A 48 7.67 -1.41 -13.92
CA LEU A 48 6.22 -1.49 -13.79
C LEU A 48 5.78 -1.26 -12.34
N GLY A 49 6.46 -1.90 -11.39
CA GLY A 49 6.25 -1.70 -9.96
C GLY A 49 6.46 -0.23 -9.56
N GLY A 50 7.48 0.42 -10.12
CA GLY A 50 7.76 1.85 -9.93
C GLY A 50 6.66 2.76 -10.51
N ILE A 51 6.14 2.47 -11.71
CA ILE A 51 5.03 3.21 -12.31
C ILE A 51 3.76 3.06 -11.46
N LEU A 52 3.47 1.85 -10.96
CA LEU A 52 2.36 1.62 -10.05
C LEU A 52 2.55 2.39 -8.73
N ALA A 53 3.76 2.42 -8.17
CA ALA A 53 4.07 3.19 -6.97
C ALA A 53 3.86 4.71 -7.19
N LEU A 54 4.22 5.22 -8.36
CA LEU A 54 3.94 6.60 -8.75
C LEU A 54 2.43 6.83 -8.90
N GLY A 55 1.70 5.90 -9.50
CA GLY A 55 0.23 5.92 -9.57
C GLY A 55 -0.42 5.99 -8.19
N ALA A 56 0.06 5.18 -7.24
CA ALA A 56 -0.38 5.22 -5.85
C ALA A 56 -0.16 6.60 -5.21
N ARG A 57 0.92 7.31 -5.54
CA ARG A 57 1.16 8.68 -5.06
C ARG A 57 0.14 9.69 -5.59
N PHE A 58 -0.31 9.56 -6.84
CA PHE A 58 -1.39 10.40 -7.35
C PHE A 58 -2.71 10.14 -6.63
N ILE A 59 -3.06 8.87 -6.38
CA ILE A 59 -4.26 8.52 -5.62
C ILE A 59 -4.18 9.04 -4.19
N PHE A 60 -3.00 8.97 -3.57
CA PHE A 60 -2.77 9.54 -2.24
C PHE A 60 -3.10 11.03 -2.21
N VAL A 61 -2.69 11.80 -3.23
CA VAL A 61 -3.05 13.23 -3.36
C VAL A 61 -4.56 13.42 -3.51
N ILE A 62 -5.25 12.55 -4.25
CA ILE A 62 -6.71 12.58 -4.40
C ILE A 62 -7.40 12.34 -3.04
N ILE A 63 -7.01 11.30 -2.32
CA ILE A 63 -7.52 11.00 -0.96
C ILE A 63 -7.30 12.21 -0.05
N ASN A 64 -6.11 12.80 -0.11
CA ASN A 64 -5.76 13.95 0.70
C ASN A 64 -6.64 15.17 0.37
N ASN A 65 -6.84 15.46 -0.92
CA ASN A 65 -7.68 16.56 -1.38
C ASN A 65 -9.15 16.37 -0.97
N LEU A 66 -9.65 15.13 -1.02
CA LEU A 66 -11.00 14.82 -0.58
C LEU A 66 -11.15 14.95 0.94
N ALA A 67 -10.14 14.53 1.70
CA ALA A 67 -10.12 14.67 3.15
C ALA A 67 -10.03 16.15 3.58
N SER A 68 -9.21 16.96 2.90
CA SER A 68 -9.07 18.38 3.23
C SER A 68 -10.32 19.21 2.94
N LYS A 69 -11.17 18.76 2.00
CA LYS A 69 -12.46 19.39 1.67
C LYS A 69 -13.62 18.95 2.56
N ASN A 70 -13.45 17.91 3.36
CA ASN A 70 -14.49 17.44 4.28
C ASN A 70 -14.32 18.15 5.65
N PRO A 71 -15.32 18.91 6.13
CA PRO A 71 -15.22 19.68 7.38
C PRO A 71 -14.74 18.86 8.59
N ASP A 72 -15.19 17.61 8.72
CA ASP A 72 -14.85 16.74 9.86
C ASP A 72 -13.42 16.19 9.80
N LEU A 73 -12.82 16.21 8.61
CA LEU A 73 -11.55 15.56 8.29
C LEU A 73 -10.45 16.58 7.92
N ALA A 74 -10.83 17.84 7.69
CA ALA A 74 -9.96 18.87 7.14
C ALA A 74 -8.75 19.17 8.03
N SER A 75 -8.91 19.16 9.35
CA SER A 75 -7.81 19.36 10.31
C SER A 75 -6.85 18.16 10.38
N ALA A 76 -7.30 16.97 9.96
CA ALA A 76 -6.58 15.71 10.07
C ALA A 76 -6.28 15.04 8.71
N HIS A 77 -6.35 15.77 7.59
CA HIS A 77 -6.20 15.23 6.24
C HIS A 77 -4.89 14.42 6.02
N LEU A 78 -3.77 14.87 6.61
CA LEU A 78 -2.51 14.12 6.58
C LEU A 78 -2.55 12.84 7.43
N THR A 79 -3.27 12.86 8.55
CA THR A 79 -3.44 11.68 9.41
C THR A 79 -4.29 10.62 8.71
N ILE A 80 -5.34 11.05 8.01
CA ILE A 80 -6.24 10.17 7.24
C ILE A 80 -5.49 9.47 6.11
N THR A 81 -4.59 10.18 5.45
CA THR A 81 -3.78 9.60 4.38
C THR A 81 -2.69 8.68 4.92
N ALA A 82 -2.14 8.95 6.11
CA ALA A 82 -1.30 8.00 6.83
C ALA A 82 -2.08 6.71 7.20
N VAL A 83 -3.31 6.85 7.69
CA VAL A 83 -4.22 5.73 7.97
C VAL A 83 -4.52 4.92 6.71
N ALA A 84 -4.75 5.57 5.56
CA ALA A 84 -4.90 4.88 4.27
C ALA A 84 -3.63 4.11 3.84
N THR A 85 -2.44 4.62 4.19
CA THR A 85 -1.17 3.92 3.96
C THR A 85 -1.03 2.71 4.88
N THR A 86 -1.42 2.82 6.14
CA THR A 86 -1.44 1.66 7.04
C THR A 86 -2.47 0.63 6.58
N ALA A 87 -3.62 1.06 6.07
CA ALA A 87 -4.63 0.18 5.49
C ALA A 87 -4.11 -0.63 4.30
N SER A 88 -3.29 -0.02 3.45
CA SER A 88 -2.74 -0.72 2.29
C SER A 88 -1.83 -1.89 2.69
N VAL A 89 -1.18 -1.82 3.85
CA VAL A 89 -0.38 -2.94 4.39
C VAL A 89 -1.24 -4.20 4.58
N VAL A 90 -2.51 -4.05 5.00
CA VAL A 90 -3.43 -5.20 5.12
C VAL A 90 -3.64 -5.86 3.76
N PHE A 91 -3.85 -5.07 2.70
CA PHE A 91 -3.99 -5.58 1.35
C PHE A 91 -2.71 -6.26 0.85
N VAL A 92 -1.54 -5.70 1.15
CA VAL A 92 -0.25 -6.31 0.82
C VAL A 92 -0.12 -7.68 1.48
N ILE A 93 -0.43 -7.79 2.76
CA ILE A 93 -0.36 -9.07 3.49
C ILE A 93 -1.33 -10.10 2.89
N LEU A 94 -2.57 -9.69 2.60
CA LEU A 94 -3.56 -10.57 1.98
C LEU A 94 -3.09 -11.03 0.58
N VAL A 95 -2.58 -10.11 -0.22
CA VAL A 95 -2.04 -10.40 -1.54
C VAL A 95 -0.85 -11.37 -1.46
N ASN A 96 0.07 -11.17 -0.53
CA ASN A 96 1.18 -12.10 -0.33
C ASN A 96 0.69 -13.48 0.10
N HIS A 97 -0.31 -13.55 0.96
CA HIS A 97 -0.90 -14.82 1.37
C HIS A 97 -1.55 -15.57 0.21
N PHE A 98 -2.38 -14.89 -0.60
CA PHE A 98 -3.15 -15.53 -1.66
C PHE A 98 -2.36 -15.74 -2.97
N LEU A 99 -1.47 -14.82 -3.35
CA LEU A 99 -0.74 -14.89 -4.62
C LEU A 99 0.66 -15.48 -4.49
N LEU A 100 1.35 -15.27 -3.36
CA LEU A 100 2.69 -15.81 -3.13
C LEU A 100 2.68 -17.05 -2.22
N GLY A 101 1.54 -17.40 -1.64
CA GLY A 101 1.40 -18.55 -0.75
C GLY A 101 2.07 -18.37 0.62
N GLU A 102 2.37 -17.13 1.02
CA GLU A 102 2.97 -16.86 2.32
C GLU A 102 2.02 -17.25 3.46
N GLN A 103 2.49 -18.04 4.43
CA GLN A 103 1.67 -18.37 5.59
C GLN A 103 1.64 -17.20 6.58
N LEU A 104 0.43 -16.80 6.96
CA LEU A 104 0.22 -15.73 7.92
C LEU A 104 0.61 -16.17 9.33
N ARG A 105 1.51 -15.42 9.96
CA ARG A 105 1.83 -15.58 11.38
C ARG A 105 0.73 -14.95 12.23
N LEU A 106 0.53 -15.47 13.45
CA LEU A 106 -0.44 -14.92 14.40
C LEU A 106 -0.23 -13.42 14.66
N SER A 107 1.02 -12.95 14.69
CA SER A 107 1.34 -11.53 14.84
C SER A 107 0.83 -10.67 13.67
N GLN A 108 0.90 -11.17 12.43
CA GLN A 108 0.36 -10.47 11.25
C GLN A 108 -1.17 -10.41 11.30
N ILE A 109 -1.82 -11.49 11.73
CA ILE A 109 -3.28 -11.55 11.88
C ILE A 109 -3.75 -10.53 12.94
N ILE A 110 -3.09 -10.49 14.09
CA ILE A 110 -3.37 -9.50 15.15
C ILE A 110 -3.15 -8.07 14.62
N GLY A 111 -2.03 -7.85 13.91
CA GLY A 111 -1.73 -6.55 13.30
C GLY A 111 -2.82 -6.10 12.32
N ILE A 112 -3.29 -7.00 11.45
CA ILE A 112 -4.41 -6.74 10.52
C ILE A 112 -5.67 -6.33 11.30
N ALA A 113 -6.02 -7.09 12.35
CA ALA A 113 -7.22 -6.80 13.15
C ALA A 113 -7.16 -5.41 13.79
N ILE A 114 -6.01 -5.02 14.34
CA ILE A 114 -5.80 -3.69 14.94
C ILE A 114 -5.97 -2.58 13.89
N VAL A 115 -5.37 -2.75 12.71
CA VAL A 115 -5.47 -1.75 11.62
C VAL A 115 -6.91 -1.61 11.12
N LEU A 116 -7.61 -2.73 10.88
CA LEU A 116 -9.01 -2.72 10.44
C LEU A 116 -9.93 -2.08 11.48
N PHE A 117 -9.70 -2.35 12.77
CA PHE A 117 -10.47 -1.72 13.85
C PHE A 117 -10.21 -0.21 13.94
N GLY A 118 -8.95 0.22 13.82
CA GLY A 118 -8.60 1.64 13.77
C GLY A 118 -9.26 2.36 12.59
N LEU A 119 -9.26 1.73 11.40
CA LEU A 119 -9.96 2.24 10.22
C LEU A 119 -11.45 2.41 10.45
N TYR A 120 -12.09 1.39 11.05
CA TYR A 120 -13.50 1.45 11.39
C TYR A 120 -13.80 2.66 12.29
N ILE A 121 -13.02 2.87 13.36
CA ILE A 121 -13.24 4.01 14.27
C ILE A 121 -13.12 5.36 13.53
N VAL A 122 -12.15 5.50 12.62
CA VAL A 122 -11.89 6.76 11.91
C VAL A 122 -12.96 7.07 10.86
N PHE A 123 -13.50 6.06 10.19
CA PHE A 123 -14.35 6.23 9.00
C PHE A 123 -15.82 5.80 9.18
N ALA A 124 -16.20 5.17 10.30
CA ALA A 124 -17.58 4.70 10.52
C ALA A 124 -18.53 5.75 11.12
N LYS A 125 -18.03 6.93 11.47
CA LYS A 125 -18.85 8.13 11.71
C LYS A 125 -19.04 8.88 10.41
#